data_AF-A0A7J8ECL2-F1
#
_entry.id   AF-A0A7J8ECL2-F1
#
_cell.length_a   1.000
_cell.length_b   1.000
_cell.length_c   1.000
_cell.angle_alpha   90.00
_cell.angle_beta   90.00
_cell.angle_gamma   90.00
#
_symmetry.space_group_name_H-M   'P 1'
#
loop_
_entity.id
_entity.type
_entity.pdbx_description
1 polymer ?
#
loop_
_entity_poly.entity_id
_entity_poly.type
_entity_poly.pdbx_seq_one_letter_code
_entity_poly.pdbx_strand_id
1 'polypeptide(L)'
;MNFKPLHHCRTPMFIYDLNSAVGDVAWAPYSSTVFAAVTTNGKTHVFDLAINKYEAICNQPVVAKKKNKITHVQFNPIHPIIIVGDDRGHVTCLKLSPNLRKMPKEKKGQEVQKGPAVEIAKLDKLLNLVREVKPKI
;
A
#
# COMPACT_ATOMS: atom_id res chain seq x y z
N MET A 1 -27.61 0.02 -4.99
CA MET A 1 -26.24 0.54 -5.23
C MET A 1 -25.71 -0.10 -6.50
N ASN A 2 -25.53 0.66 -7.58
CA ASN A 2 -24.96 0.14 -8.82
C ASN A 2 -23.44 0.16 -8.72
N PHE A 3 -22.83 -0.95 -8.34
CA PHE A 3 -21.40 -1.16 -8.53
C PHE A 3 -21.13 -1.20 -10.03
N LYS A 4 -20.57 -0.13 -10.61
CA LYS A 4 -19.93 -0.24 -11.93
C LYS A 4 -18.67 -1.08 -11.74
N PRO A 5 -18.57 -2.28 -12.33
CA PRO A 5 -17.40 -3.13 -12.15
C PRO A 5 -16.15 -2.39 -12.63
N LEU A 6 -15.08 -2.41 -11.82
CA LEU A 6 -13.79 -1.80 -12.18
C LEU A 6 -13.22 -2.35 -13.50
N HIS A 7 -13.70 -3.53 -13.94
CA HIS A 7 -13.35 -4.21 -15.19
C HIS A 7 -13.67 -3.40 -16.48
N HIS A 8 -14.40 -2.28 -16.39
CA HIS A 8 -14.63 -1.40 -17.54
C HIS A 8 -13.63 -0.23 -17.64
N CYS A 9 -12.72 -0.08 -16.68
CA CYS A 9 -11.68 0.94 -16.73
C CYS A 9 -10.46 0.39 -17.47
N ARG A 10 -10.31 0.74 -18.75
CA ARG A 10 -9.19 0.30 -19.61
C ARG A 10 -7.88 1.04 -19.35
N THR A 11 -7.91 2.05 -18.49
CA THR A 11 -6.76 2.89 -18.15
C THR A 11 -6.39 2.67 -16.69
N PRO A 12 -5.10 2.52 -16.36
CA PRO A 12 -4.68 2.42 -14.97
C PRO A 12 -5.09 3.68 -14.19
N MET A 13 -5.61 3.49 -12.98
CA MET A 13 -5.98 4.60 -12.09
C MET A 13 -4.75 5.25 -11.44
N PHE A 14 -3.71 4.46 -11.20
CA PHE A 14 -2.43 4.90 -10.66
C PHE A 14 -1.30 4.17 -11.37
N ILE A 15 -0.19 4.87 -11.58
CA ILE A 15 1.07 4.31 -12.08
C ILE A 15 2.16 4.74 -11.10
N TYR A 16 2.92 3.77 -10.60
CA TYR A 16 4.05 3.99 -9.70
C TYR A 16 5.32 3.49 -10.38
N ASP A 17 6.22 4.40 -10.74
CA ASP A 17 7.55 4.03 -11.20
C ASP A 17 8.53 3.95 -10.01
N LEU A 18 9.06 2.76 -9.76
CA LEU A 18 9.98 2.49 -8.65
C LEU A 18 11.45 2.42 -9.09
N ASN A 19 11.75 2.68 -10.36
CA ASN A 19 13.11 2.63 -10.93
C ASN A 19 13.84 1.30 -10.69
N SER A 20 13.10 0.20 -10.52
CA SER A 20 13.63 -1.14 -10.29
C SER A 20 12.51 -2.16 -10.52
N ALA A 21 12.87 -3.38 -10.93
CA ALA A 21 11.89 -4.46 -11.04
C ALA A 21 11.22 -4.73 -9.69
N VAL A 22 9.90 -4.86 -9.72
CA VAL A 22 9.07 -5.20 -8.56
C VAL A 22 9.13 -6.71 -8.37
N GLY A 23 9.46 -7.15 -7.16
CA GLY A 23 9.43 -8.57 -6.79
C GLY A 23 8.03 -9.02 -6.38
N ASP A 24 7.36 -8.21 -5.56
CA ASP A 24 6.03 -8.53 -5.02
C ASP A 24 5.32 -7.26 -4.51
N VAL A 25 3.99 -7.36 -4.40
CA VAL A 25 3.11 -6.31 -3.87
C VAL A 25 2.06 -6.96 -2.97
N ALA A 26 1.85 -6.39 -1.78
CA ALA A 26 0.81 -6.82 -0.87
C ALA A 26 -0.02 -5.63 -0.37
N TRP A 27 -1.33 -5.81 -0.30
CA TRP A 27 -2.24 -4.87 0.34
C TRP A 27 -2.30 -5.13 1.85
N ALA A 28 -2.43 -4.07 2.64
CA ALA A 28 -2.59 -4.22 4.08
C ALA A 28 -3.98 -4.81 4.40
N PRO A 29 -4.07 -5.79 5.31
CA PRO A 29 -5.33 -6.45 5.65
C PRO A 29 -6.28 -5.56 6.47
N TYR A 30 -5.79 -4.41 6.96
CA TYR A 30 -6.51 -3.50 7.85
C TYR A 30 -6.79 -2.12 7.22
N SER A 31 -6.40 -1.87 5.95
CA SER A 31 -6.66 -0.58 5.28
C SER A 31 -6.69 -0.74 3.76
N SER A 32 -7.76 -0.30 3.11
CA SER A 32 -7.94 -0.37 1.65
C SER A 32 -7.05 0.60 0.86
N THR A 33 -6.34 1.49 1.55
CA THR A 33 -5.46 2.49 0.93
C THR A 33 -3.98 2.22 1.14
N VAL A 34 -3.64 1.22 1.96
CA VAL A 34 -2.25 0.91 2.30
C VAL A 34 -1.81 -0.34 1.55
N PHE A 35 -0.67 -0.25 0.88
CA PHE A 35 0.00 -1.41 0.30
C PHE A 35 1.51 -1.25 0.40
N ALA A 36 2.23 -2.35 0.25
CA ALA A 36 3.68 -2.35 0.13
C ALA A 36 4.10 -3.00 -1.18
N ALA A 37 5.20 -2.52 -1.73
CA ALA A 37 5.89 -3.12 -2.86
C ALA A 37 7.34 -3.36 -2.48
N VAL A 38 7.89 -4.49 -2.89
CA VAL A 38 9.33 -4.77 -2.75
C VAL A 38 9.99 -4.76 -4.12
N THR A 39 11.20 -4.24 -4.18
CA THR A 39 11.96 -4.14 -5.42
C THR A 39 13.28 -4.89 -5.33
N THR A 40 13.75 -5.37 -6.48
CA THR A 40 14.97 -6.18 -6.59
C THR A 40 16.25 -5.42 -6.23
N ASN A 41 16.18 -4.10 -6.04
CA ASN A 41 17.28 -3.29 -5.51
C ASN A 41 17.42 -3.36 -3.98
N GLY A 42 16.60 -4.19 -3.31
CA GLY A 42 16.68 -4.43 -1.86
C GLY A 42 15.87 -3.46 -1.01
N LYS A 43 14.87 -2.77 -1.60
CA LYS A 43 14.02 -1.81 -0.90
C LYS A 43 12.59 -2.30 -0.76
N THR A 44 11.99 -1.97 0.38
CA THR A 44 10.55 -2.05 0.63
C THR A 44 9.96 -0.65 0.59
N HIS A 45 8.90 -0.47 -0.18
CA HIS A 45 8.16 0.76 -0.34
C HIS A 45 6.79 0.57 0.32
N VAL A 46 6.40 1.47 1.22
CA VAL A 46 5.06 1.48 1.82
C VAL A 46 4.31 2.70 1.29
N PHE A 47 3.10 2.48 0.81
CA PHE A 47 2.20 3.48 0.27
C PHE A 47 0.98 3.60 1.17
N ASP A 48 0.45 4.82 1.29
CA ASP A 48 -0.92 5.04 1.76
C ASP A 48 -1.56 6.09 0.86
N LEU A 49 -2.45 5.65 -0.01
CA LEU A 49 -3.12 6.49 -1.01
C LEU A 49 -3.92 7.64 -0.35
N ALA A 50 -4.39 7.45 0.89
CA ALA A 50 -5.10 8.47 1.62
C ALA A 50 -4.18 9.61 2.12
N ILE A 51 -2.88 9.33 2.28
CA ILE A 51 -1.87 10.28 2.76
C ILE A 51 -1.12 10.90 1.58
N ASN A 52 -0.56 10.07 0.70
CA ASN A 52 0.13 10.49 -0.52
C ASN A 52 -0.27 9.56 -1.66
N LYS A 53 -0.88 10.14 -2.71
CA LYS A 53 -1.43 9.37 -3.84
C LYS A 53 -0.37 8.88 -4.81
N TYR A 54 0.79 9.55 -4.89
CA TYR A 54 1.74 9.37 -6.00
C TYR A 54 3.10 8.87 -5.55
N GLU A 55 3.47 9.08 -4.28
CA GLU A 55 4.76 8.66 -3.75
C GLU A 55 4.61 7.76 -2.52
N ALA A 56 5.61 6.91 -2.30
CA ALA A 56 5.69 6.08 -1.11
C ALA A 56 5.83 6.95 0.14
N ILE A 57 5.06 6.65 1.17
CA ILE A 57 5.18 7.31 2.49
C ILE A 57 6.37 6.77 3.29
N CYS A 58 6.95 5.64 2.87
CA CYS A 58 8.21 5.13 3.37
C CYS A 58 8.95 4.35 2.27
N ASN A 59 10.26 4.57 2.18
CA ASN A 59 11.18 3.81 1.35
C ASN A 59 12.32 3.30 2.22
N GLN A 60 12.31 2.00 2.51
CA GLN A 60 13.20 1.37 3.48
C GLN A 60 14.13 0.38 2.78
N PRO A 61 15.45 0.60 2.76
CA PRO A 61 16.41 -0.44 2.44
C PRO A 61 16.31 -1.58 3.47
N VAL A 62 16.14 -2.81 2.99
CA VAL A 62 16.04 -4.01 3.84
C VAL A 62 17.25 -4.92 3.64
N VAL A 63 17.72 -5.05 2.40
CA VAL A 63 18.95 -5.78 2.07
C VAL A 63 19.84 -4.94 1.16
N ALA A 64 21.14 -5.23 1.18
CA ALA A 64 22.08 -4.57 0.27
C ALA A 64 21.92 -5.14 -1.15
N LYS A 65 21.67 -4.27 -2.15
CA LYS A 65 21.46 -4.61 -3.57
C LYS A 65 22.48 -5.60 -4.15
N LYS A 66 23.75 -5.51 -3.75
CA LYS A 66 24.83 -6.38 -4.26
C LYS A 66 24.77 -7.81 -3.72
N LYS A 67 24.06 -8.03 -2.60
CA LYS A 67 24.06 -9.30 -1.89
C LYS A 67 22.82 -10.12 -2.26
N ASN A 68 21.62 -9.56 -2.08
CA ASN A 68 20.37 -10.31 -2.15
C ASN A 68 19.31 -9.51 -2.91
N LYS A 69 18.33 -10.22 -3.49
CA LYS A 69 17.13 -9.61 -4.08
C LYS A 69 15.92 -10.00 -3.25
N ILE A 70 15.11 -9.01 -2.91
CA ILE A 70 13.85 -9.26 -2.21
C ILE A 70 12.83 -9.76 -3.22
N THR A 71 12.10 -10.81 -2.84
CA THR A 71 11.17 -11.53 -3.70
C THR A 71 9.74 -11.50 -3.21
N HIS A 72 9.51 -11.36 -1.90
CA HIS A 72 8.17 -11.45 -1.32
C HIS A 72 7.93 -10.44 -0.20
N VAL A 73 6.67 -10.02 -0.06
CA VAL A 73 6.23 -9.14 1.02
C VAL A 73 4.86 -9.55 1.54
N GLN A 74 4.69 -9.58 2.86
CA GLN A 74 3.41 -9.88 3.48
C GLN A 74 3.19 -9.06 4.75
N PHE A 75 1.98 -8.51 4.88
CA PHE A 75 1.53 -7.88 6.11
C PHE A 75 1.03 -8.91 7.11
N ASN A 76 1.35 -8.72 8.38
CA ASN A 76 0.70 -9.47 9.44
C ASN A 76 -0.74 -8.95 9.65
N PRO A 77 -1.76 -9.84 9.79
CA PRO A 77 -3.16 -9.43 9.92
C PRO A 77 -3.53 -8.79 11.25
N ILE A 78 -2.74 -9.03 12.30
CA ILE A 78 -3.07 -8.63 13.68
C ILE A 78 -2.09 -7.57 14.17
N HIS A 79 -0.80 -7.81 13.96
CA HIS A 79 0.28 -6.97 14.46
C HIS A 79 0.83 -6.06 13.37
N PRO A 80 1.36 -4.88 13.72
CA PRO A 80 1.90 -3.92 12.78
C PRO A 80 3.30 -4.32 12.30
N ILE A 81 3.38 -5.47 11.64
CA ILE A 81 4.60 -6.11 11.20
C ILE A 81 4.46 -6.42 9.72
N ILE A 82 5.55 -6.24 8.99
CA ILE A 82 5.69 -6.70 7.62
C ILE A 82 6.85 -7.68 7.54
N ILE A 83 6.63 -8.75 6.80
CA ILE A 83 7.60 -9.80 6.53
C ILE A 83 8.10 -9.64 5.10
N VAL A 84 9.41 -9.76 4.92
CA VAL A 84 10.08 -9.57 3.64
C VAL A 84 11.02 -10.74 3.40
N GLY A 85 10.78 -11.50 2.33
CA GLY A 85 11.59 -12.66 1.93
C GLY A 85 12.57 -12.33 0.82
N ASP A 86 13.74 -12.97 0.82
CA ASP A 86 14.75 -12.81 -0.24
C ASP A 86 15.05 -14.10 -1.02
N ASP A 87 15.80 -13.95 -2.11
CA ASP A 87 16.21 -15.01 -3.04
C ASP A 87 17.22 -16.02 -2.46
N ARG A 88 17.71 -15.79 -1.23
CA ARG A 88 18.56 -16.73 -0.50
C ARG A 88 17.81 -17.49 0.59
N GLY A 89 16.49 -17.30 0.67
CA GLY A 89 15.65 -17.92 1.69
C GLY A 89 15.71 -17.22 3.05
N HIS A 90 16.31 -16.03 3.16
CA HIS A 90 16.23 -15.27 4.40
C HIS A 90 14.89 -14.53 4.49
N VAL A 91 14.40 -14.40 5.71
CA VAL A 91 13.18 -13.66 6.03
C VAL A 91 13.52 -12.55 7.02
N THR A 92 13.19 -11.31 6.65
CA THR A 92 13.35 -10.13 7.51
C THR A 92 11.99 -9.69 8.03
N CYS A 93 11.90 -9.51 9.35
CA CYS A 93 10.71 -9.03 10.03
C CYS A 93 10.91 -7.56 10.44
N LEU A 94 10.00 -6.68 10.01
CA LEU A 94 10.08 -5.25 10.25
C LEU A 94 8.82 -4.75 10.95
N LYS A 95 8.99 -3.93 11.98
CA LYS A 95 7.87 -3.26 12.66
C LYS A 95 7.53 -1.94 11.95
N LEU A 96 6.26 -1.75 11.61
CA LEU A 96 5.78 -0.52 10.99
C LEU A 96 5.85 0.64 11.99
N SER A 97 6.38 1.77 11.54
CA SER A 97 6.47 2.97 12.38
C SER A 97 5.07 3.46 12.78
N PRO A 98 4.91 4.16 13.93
CA PRO A 98 3.64 4.80 14.30
C PRO A 98 3.03 5.66 13.19
N ASN A 99 3.87 6.30 12.36
CA ASN A 99 3.40 7.14 11.26
C ASN A 99 2.73 6.34 10.13
N LEU A 100 3.10 5.08 9.95
CA LEU A 100 2.51 4.16 8.96
C LEU A 100 1.23 3.48 9.47
N ARG A 101 0.80 3.79 10.70
CA ARG A 101 -0.32 3.16 11.40
C ARG A 101 -1.40 4.16 11.81
N LYS A 102 -1.34 5.39 11.28
CA LYS A 102 -2.28 6.45 11.66
C LYS A 102 -3.67 6.11 11.13
N MET A 103 -4.54 5.62 12.01
CA MET A 103 -5.97 5.58 11.74
C MET A 103 -6.56 6.99 11.86
N PRO A 104 -7.66 7.30 11.15
CA PRO A 104 -8.41 8.53 11.36
C PRO A 104 -8.70 8.70 12.86
N LYS A 105 -8.33 9.85 13.42
CA LYS A 105 -8.56 10.13 14.85
C LYS A 105 -10.06 10.12 15.11
N GLU A 106 -10.46 9.42 16.17
CA GLU A 106 -11.85 9.43 16.64
C GLU A 106 -12.21 10.86 17.04
N LYS A 107 -13.26 11.42 16.45
CA LYS A 107 -13.85 12.66 16.98
C LYS A 107 -14.62 12.26 18.24
N LYS A 108 -14.38 12.95 19.36
CA LYS A 108 -15.10 12.70 20.63
C LYS A 108 -16.62 12.66 20.35
N GLY A 109 -17.24 11.51 20.62
CA GLY A 109 -18.69 11.29 20.46
C GLY A 109 -19.15 10.67 19.13
N GLN A 110 -18.25 10.38 18.18
CA GLN A 110 -18.58 9.57 17.00
C GLN A 110 -18.08 8.14 17.17
N GLU A 111 -18.98 7.16 17.08
CA GLU A 111 -18.57 5.77 16.88
C GLU A 111 -17.80 5.66 15.56
N VAL A 112 -16.58 5.13 15.64
CA VAL A 112 -15.81 4.78 14.46
C VAL A 112 -16.49 3.56 13.84
N GLN A 113 -17.22 3.79 12.76
CA GLN A 113 -17.68 2.69 11.91
C GLN A 113 -16.45 1.93 11.42
N LYS A 114 -16.43 0.63 11.69
CA LYS A 114 -15.36 -0.29 11.26
C LYS A 114 -15.93 -1.32 10.29
N GLY A 115 -15.04 -1.98 9.58
CA GLY A 115 -15.37 -3.12 8.73
C GLY A 115 -15.34 -2.81 7.23
N PRO A 116 -15.63 -3.82 6.39
CA PRO A 116 -15.39 -3.75 4.95
C PRO A 116 -16.11 -2.61 4.25
N ALA A 117 -17.36 -2.31 4.63
CA ALA A 117 -18.15 -1.26 4.00
C ALA A 117 -17.49 0.13 4.10
N VAL A 118 -16.83 0.42 5.22
CA VAL A 118 -16.15 1.70 5.46
C VAL A 118 -14.90 1.80 4.60
N GLU A 119 -14.11 0.73 4.53
CA GLU A 119 -12.90 0.71 3.70
C GLU A 119 -13.22 0.71 2.19
N ILE A 120 -14.34 0.12 1.77
CA ILE A 120 -14.85 0.22 0.39
C ILE A 120 -15.21 1.68 0.09
N ALA A 121 -16.04 2.32 0.92
CA ALA A 121 -16.46 3.70 0.72
C ALA A 121 -15.27 4.68 0.72
N LYS A 122 -14.27 4.42 1.57
CA LYS A 122 -13.00 5.18 1.62
C LYS A 122 -12.25 5.10 0.30
N LEU A 123 -12.06 3.90 -0.24
CA LEU A 123 -11.34 3.72 -1.52
C LEU A 123 -12.17 4.29 -2.69
N ASP A 124 -13.48 4.07 -2.73
CA ASP A 124 -14.36 4.62 -3.77
C ASP A 124 -14.30 6.15 -3.83
N LYS A 125 -14.34 6.81 -2.68
CA LYS A 125 -14.18 8.27 -2.58
C LYS A 125 -12.84 8.72 -3.16
N LEU A 126 -11.76 8.00 -2.85
CA LEU A 126 -10.43 8.29 -3.35
C LEU A 126 -10.34 8.09 -4.87
N LEU A 127 -10.88 7.00 -5.39
CA LEU A 127 -10.86 6.69 -6.82
C LEU A 127 -11.67 7.70 -7.64
N ASN A 128 -12.81 8.16 -7.12
CA ASN A 128 -13.62 9.17 -7.81
C ASN A 128 -12.87 10.50 -7.98
N LEU A 129 -12.12 10.94 -6.96
CA LEU A 129 -11.30 12.15 -7.06
C LEU A 129 -10.23 12.05 -8.16
N VAL A 130 -9.66 10.86 -8.39
CA VAL A 130 -8.63 10.67 -9.42
C VAL A 130 -9.24 10.58 -10.82
N ARG A 131 -10.47 10.07 -10.96
CA ARG A 131 -11.17 10.05 -12.26
C ARG A 131 -11.48 11.43 -12.82
N GLU A 132 -11.74 12.40 -11.94
CA GLU A 132 -12.05 13.78 -12.32
C GLU A 132 -10.80 14.55 -12.76
N VAL A 133 -9.64 14.22 -12.18
CA VAL A 133 -8.34 14.79 -12.54
C VAL A 133 -7.76 14.01 -13.72
N LYS A 134 -8.25 14.27 -14.94
CA LYS A 134 -7.56 13.82 -16.15
C LYS A 134 -6.19 14.52 -16.22
N PRO A 135 -5.08 13.81 -16.50
CA PRO A 135 -3.82 14.47 -16.81
C PRO A 135 -4.03 15.39 -18.02
N LYS A 136 -3.57 16.64 -17.95
CA LYS A 136 -3.35 17.44 -19.15
C LYS A 136 -2.24 16.73 -19.93
N ILE A 137 -2.62 16.03 -21.00
CA ILE A 137 -1.68 15.51 -22.00
C ILE A 137 -1.10 16.71 -22.75
#